data_AF-A0A2D4EVS3-F1
#
_entry.id   AF-A0A2D4EVS3-F1
#
_cell.length_a   1.000
_cell.length_b   1.000
_cell.length_c   1.000
_cell.angle_alpha   90.00
_cell.angle_beta   90.00
_cell.angle_gamma   90.00
#
_symmetry.space_group_name_H-M   'P 1'
#
loop_
_entity.id
_entity.type
_entity.pdbx_description
1 polymer ?
#
loop_
_entity_poly.entity_id
_entity_poly.type
_entity_poly.pdbx_seq_one_letter_code
_entity_poly.pdbx_strand_id
1 'polypeptide(L)'
;VVCDGTDLTPKIQDLKPQCLVFLNIPRYCAGTMPWGNPGEHHDFEPQRHDDGCLEVIGFTMTSLAALQVGGHGERLHQCREVVLTTSKAIPMQVDGEPCKLGASCIRISLRNQANMVQKTKRRNSMPVLNDQQPIPERLRIRVSRIGMHDYEALHYDKEKLKEASVPLGIIVVPGDSDLELC
;
A
#
# COMPACT_ATOMS: atom_id res chain seq x y z
N VAL A 1 9.48 13.27 11.82
CA VAL A 1 8.62 12.19 11.29
C VAL A 1 8.70 11.06 12.28
N VAL A 2 7.57 10.64 12.85
CA VAL A 2 7.53 9.59 13.87
C VAL A 2 6.84 8.37 13.27
N CYS A 3 7.45 7.19 13.40
CA CYS A 3 6.95 5.91 12.89
C CYS A 3 6.86 4.92 14.05
N ASP A 4 5.65 4.45 14.38
CA ASP A 4 5.40 3.59 15.55
C ASP A 4 6.07 4.06 16.86
N GLY A 5 6.11 5.38 17.08
CA GLY A 5 6.75 6.01 18.23
C GLY A 5 8.25 6.31 18.07
N THR A 6 8.90 5.79 17.03
CA THR A 6 10.30 6.06 16.71
C THR A 6 10.44 7.37 15.95
N ASP A 7 11.18 8.35 16.48
CA ASP A 7 11.44 9.62 15.79
C ASP A 7 12.58 9.47 14.76
N LEU A 8 12.21 9.56 13.48
CA LEU A 8 13.13 9.49 12.34
C LEU A 8 13.68 10.85 11.93
N THR A 9 13.30 11.94 12.60
CA THR A 9 13.73 13.30 12.27
C THR A 9 15.24 13.44 12.18
N PRO A 10 16.06 12.91 13.13
CA PRO A 10 17.51 13.01 13.03
C PRO A 10 18.07 12.30 11.79
N LYS A 11 17.60 11.08 11.51
CA LYS A 11 18.03 10.30 10.34
C LYS A 11 17.67 11.02 9.04
N ILE A 12 16.47 11.59 8.93
CA ILE A 12 16.03 12.35 7.75
C ILE A 12 16.86 13.63 7.56
N GLN A 13 17.20 14.32 8.66
CA GLN A 13 18.04 15.53 8.59
C GLN A 13 19.47 15.25 8.15
N ASP A 14 20.03 14.10 8.54
CA ASP A 14 21.36 13.65 8.13
C ASP A 14 21.37 13.28 6.64
N LEU A 15 20.41 12.45 6.22
CA LEU A 15 20.28 11.97 4.84
C LEU A 15 19.92 13.07 3.82
N LYS A 16 19.22 14.12 4.27
CA LYS A 16 18.72 15.24 3.44
C LYS A 16 18.04 14.75 2.13
N PRO A 17 17.02 13.88 2.23
CA PRO A 17 16.33 13.40 1.04
C PRO A 17 15.58 14.56 0.36
N GLN A 18 15.49 14.47 -0.97
CA GLN A 18 14.67 15.35 -1.80
C GLN A 18 13.17 15.12 -1.56
N CYS A 19 12.77 13.87 -1.31
CA CYS A 19 11.41 13.53 -0.93
C CYS A 19 11.34 12.29 -0.03
N LEU A 20 10.23 12.20 0.71
CA LEU A 20 9.83 11.02 1.46
C LEU A 20 8.66 10.37 0.73
N VAL A 21 8.67 9.05 0.66
CA VAL A 21 7.62 8.25 0.06
C VAL A 21 7.14 7.24 1.08
N PHE A 22 5.83 7.17 1.27
CA PHE A 22 5.14 6.19 2.13
C PHE A 22 4.37 5.26 1.20
N LEU A 23 4.67 3.97 1.23
CA LEU A 23 4.05 2.98 0.35
C LEU A 23 3.25 1.96 1.14
N ASN A 24 2.11 1.56 0.57
CA ASN A 24 1.34 0.38 0.97
C ASN A 24 1.32 -0.68 -0.14
N ILE A 25 1.85 -0.37 -1.32
CA ILE A 25 1.87 -1.25 -2.50
C ILE A 25 3.30 -1.35 -3.07
N PRO A 26 3.65 -2.49 -3.69
CA PRO A 26 5.03 -2.74 -4.13
C PRO A 26 5.46 -1.99 -5.38
N ARG A 27 4.52 -1.35 -6.08
CA ARG A 27 4.73 -0.74 -7.38
C ARG A 27 4.35 0.73 -7.34
N TYR A 28 5.29 1.58 -7.71
CA TYR A 28 5.13 3.03 -7.77
C TYR A 28 5.81 3.57 -9.04
N CYS A 29 5.49 4.81 -9.44
CA CYS A 29 6.15 5.53 -10.54
C CYS A 29 6.38 4.66 -11.79
N ALA A 30 5.30 4.33 -12.51
CA ALA A 30 5.33 3.47 -13.70
C ALA A 30 5.82 2.02 -13.45
N GLY A 31 5.54 1.47 -12.26
CA GLY A 31 5.78 0.05 -11.97
C GLY A 31 7.19 -0.27 -11.45
N THR A 32 7.97 0.74 -11.07
CA THR A 32 9.22 0.58 -10.33
C THR A 32 8.97 -0.03 -8.94
N MET A 33 10.02 -0.52 -8.26
CA MET A 33 9.95 -1.13 -6.93
C MET A 33 10.82 -0.34 -5.94
N PRO A 34 10.32 0.77 -5.38
CA PRO A 34 11.13 1.70 -4.58
C PRO A 34 11.73 1.09 -3.31
N TRP A 35 11.09 0.07 -2.74
CA TRP A 35 11.57 -0.64 -1.55
C TRP A 35 12.73 -1.60 -1.84
N GLY A 36 12.82 -2.10 -3.08
CA GLY A 36 13.81 -3.11 -3.48
C GLY A 36 13.62 -4.45 -2.76
N ASN A 37 14.73 -5.20 -2.63
CA ASN A 37 14.77 -6.47 -1.90
C ASN A 37 15.63 -6.29 -0.63
N PRO A 38 15.05 -6.27 0.58
CA PRO A 38 15.78 -6.04 1.82
C PRO A 38 16.56 -7.27 2.32
N GLY A 39 16.44 -8.43 1.66
CA GLY A 39 17.03 -9.71 2.10
C GLY A 39 18.56 -9.74 2.28
N GLU A 40 19.28 -8.70 1.87
CA GLU A 40 20.73 -8.56 2.11
C GLU A 40 21.07 -7.85 3.43
N HIS A 41 20.12 -7.10 4.01
CA HIS A 41 20.39 -6.20 5.13
C HIS A 41 19.67 -6.57 6.44
N HIS A 42 18.75 -7.55 6.43
CA HIS A 42 18.02 -8.09 7.61
C HIS A 42 17.32 -7.09 8.56
N ASP A 43 17.44 -5.78 8.33
CA ASP A 43 16.81 -4.73 9.14
C ASP A 43 15.31 -4.55 8.82
N PHE A 44 14.87 -5.08 7.67
CA PHE A 44 13.53 -4.89 7.13
C PHE A 44 12.99 -6.14 6.48
N GLU A 45 11.67 -6.34 6.57
CA GLU A 45 10.99 -7.42 5.87
C GLU A 45 10.71 -7.08 4.40
N PRO A 46 10.55 -8.09 3.53
CA PRO A 46 10.06 -7.88 2.18
C PRO A 46 8.72 -7.14 2.18
N GLN A 47 8.57 -6.17 1.27
CA GLN A 47 7.35 -5.38 1.16
C GLN A 47 6.14 -6.25 0.85
N ARG A 48 5.06 -6.01 1.59
CA ARG A 48 3.76 -6.66 1.46
C ARG A 48 2.66 -5.64 1.62
N HIS A 49 1.53 -5.88 0.97
CA HIS A 49 0.37 -4.97 1.01
C HIS A 49 -0.75 -5.51 1.91
N ASP A 50 -0.53 -6.68 2.52
CA ASP A 50 -1.50 -7.44 3.32
C ASP A 50 -1.04 -7.70 4.76
N ASP A 51 0.12 -7.16 5.16
CA ASP A 51 0.67 -7.26 6.52
C ASP A 51 0.30 -6.06 7.41
N GLY A 52 -0.31 -5.03 6.82
CA GLY A 52 -0.71 -3.80 7.47
C GLY A 52 0.46 -2.85 7.78
N CYS A 53 1.61 -3.07 7.16
CA CYS A 53 2.77 -2.20 7.27
C CYS A 53 2.82 -1.19 6.11
N LEU A 54 3.48 -0.08 6.38
CA LEU A 54 3.85 0.95 5.42
C LEU A 54 5.37 0.99 5.31
N GLU A 55 5.86 1.04 4.08
CA GLU A 55 7.27 1.26 3.79
C GLU A 55 7.57 2.76 3.73
N VAL A 56 8.51 3.20 4.56
CA VAL A 56 8.97 4.60 4.63
C VAL A 56 10.31 4.72 3.94
N ILE A 57 10.37 5.52 2.87
CA ILE A 57 11.52 5.59 1.97
C ILE A 57 11.97 7.03 1.79
N GLY A 58 13.28 7.26 1.86
CA GLY A 58 13.91 8.53 1.51
C GLY A 58 14.54 8.46 0.12
N PHE A 59 14.32 9.50 -0.69
CA PHE A 59 14.94 9.61 -2.01
C PHE A 59 15.83 10.84 -2.10
N THR A 60 17.10 10.63 -2.43
CA THR A 60 17.96 11.65 -3.03
C THR A 60 17.62 11.82 -4.52
N MET A 61 18.08 12.91 -5.15
CA MET A 61 17.94 13.08 -6.61
C MET A 61 18.50 11.89 -7.39
N THR A 62 19.64 11.35 -6.96
CA THR A 62 20.29 10.21 -7.62
C THR A 62 19.46 8.93 -7.49
N SER A 63 19.02 8.58 -6.29
CA SER A 63 18.20 7.37 -6.07
C SER A 63 16.85 7.46 -6.76
N LEU A 64 16.25 8.66 -6.83
CA LEU A 64 14.99 8.87 -7.54
C LEU A 64 15.15 8.65 -9.05
N ALA A 65 16.24 9.14 -9.64
CA ALA A 65 16.55 8.90 -11.05
C ALA A 65 16.86 7.42 -11.34
N ALA A 66 17.50 6.73 -10.40
CA ALA A 66 17.87 5.32 -10.55
C ALA A 66 16.67 4.36 -10.53
N LEU A 67 15.49 4.77 -10.05
CA LEU A 67 14.30 3.90 -9.98
C LEU A 67 13.94 3.26 -11.33
N GLN A 68 14.10 3.99 -12.43
CA GLN A 68 13.76 3.53 -13.77
C GLN A 68 14.70 2.44 -14.31
N VAL A 69 15.89 2.29 -13.71
CA VAL A 69 16.87 1.26 -14.07
C VAL A 69 17.01 0.18 -12.98
N GLY A 70 16.00 0.07 -12.10
CA GLY A 70 15.94 -0.96 -11.07
C GLY A 70 16.59 -0.58 -9.73
N GLY A 71 16.97 0.68 -9.55
CA GLY A 71 17.39 1.20 -8.25
C GLY A 71 16.25 1.25 -7.23
N HIS A 72 16.60 1.52 -5.98
CA HIS A 72 15.67 1.68 -4.86
C HIS A 72 16.03 2.92 -4.03
N GLY A 73 15.13 3.33 -3.15
CA GLY A 73 15.39 4.42 -2.20
C GLY A 73 16.09 3.93 -0.93
N GLU A 74 16.39 4.88 -0.06
CA GLU A 74 16.89 4.60 1.29
C GLU A 74 15.75 4.10 2.16
N ARG A 75 15.87 2.90 2.73
CA ARG A 75 14.85 2.29 3.59
C ARG A 75 14.95 2.91 4.98
N LEU A 76 13.95 3.70 5.36
CA LEU A 76 13.94 4.43 6.63
C LEU A 76 13.26 3.63 7.73
N HIS A 77 12.10 3.03 7.43
CA HIS A 77 11.30 2.27 8.39
C HIS A 77 10.27 1.39 7.67
N GLN A 78 9.77 0.38 8.38
CA GLN A 78 8.53 -0.34 8.06
C GLN A 78 7.62 -0.25 9.29
N CYS A 79 6.44 0.37 9.20
CA CYS A 79 5.63 0.72 10.38
C CYS A 79 4.11 0.66 10.12
N ARG A 80 3.29 0.68 11.18
CA ARG A 80 1.82 0.70 11.07
C ARG A 80 1.22 2.10 11.12
N GLU A 81 1.90 3.01 11.81
CA GLU A 81 1.48 4.39 11.96
C GLU A 81 2.63 5.37 11.69
N VAL A 82 2.32 6.44 10.96
CA VAL A 82 3.20 7.57 10.73
C VAL A 82 2.54 8.85 11.22
N VAL A 83 3.29 9.66 11.95
CA VAL A 83 2.96 11.05 12.27
C VAL A 83 4.01 11.98 11.65
N LEU A 84 3.58 12.80 10.70
CA LEU A 84 4.40 13.81 10.02
C LEU A 84 3.91 15.20 10.43
N THR A 85 4.78 15.96 11.08
CA THR A 85 4.52 17.37 11.41
C THR A 85 5.32 18.27 10.49
N THR A 86 4.63 19.18 9.81
CA THR A 86 5.22 20.18 8.93
C THR A 86 4.98 21.59 9.49
N SER A 87 6.01 22.43 9.43
CA SER A 87 5.96 23.83 9.88
C SER A 87 5.77 24.82 8.73
N LYS A 88 5.73 24.34 7.49
CA LYS A 88 5.59 25.14 6.28
C LYS A 88 4.69 24.40 5.30
N ALA A 89 4.15 25.14 4.33
CA ALA A 89 3.41 24.52 3.25
C ALA A 89 4.35 23.63 2.40
N ILE A 90 3.93 22.41 2.12
CA ILE A 90 4.68 21.43 1.34
C ILE A 90 3.87 20.94 0.13
N PRO A 91 4.51 20.68 -1.02
CA PRO A 91 3.89 19.91 -2.08
C PRO A 91 3.76 18.45 -1.62
N MET A 92 2.64 17.83 -1.96
CA MET A 92 2.34 16.45 -1.62
C MET A 92 1.61 15.80 -2.79
N GLN A 93 1.66 14.48 -2.84
CA GLN A 93 0.89 13.68 -3.77
C GLN A 93 0.32 12.48 -3.01
N VAL A 94 -0.97 12.21 -3.19
CA VAL A 94 -1.64 11.04 -2.60
C VAL A 94 -2.27 10.25 -3.76
N ASP A 95 -1.86 9.00 -3.93
CA ASP A 95 -2.34 8.09 -4.99
C ASP A 95 -2.35 8.67 -6.42
N GLY A 96 -1.45 9.61 -6.72
CA GLY A 96 -1.38 10.28 -8.02
C GLY A 96 -1.87 11.73 -8.01
N GLU A 97 -2.70 12.09 -7.04
CA GLU A 97 -3.34 13.41 -6.97
C GLU A 97 -2.43 14.42 -6.25
N PRO A 98 -1.95 15.47 -6.94
CA PRO A 98 -1.11 16.47 -6.32
C PRO A 98 -1.93 17.42 -5.45
N CYS A 99 -1.39 17.80 -4.31
CA CYS A 99 -1.95 18.84 -3.46
C CYS A 99 -0.85 19.68 -2.81
N LYS A 100 -1.21 20.90 -2.39
CA LYS A 100 -0.35 21.73 -1.55
C LYS A 100 -0.95 21.76 -0.16
N LEU A 101 -0.26 21.15 0.78
CA LEU A 101 -0.72 21.10 2.16
C LEU A 101 -0.04 22.21 2.96
N GLY A 102 -0.82 22.97 3.72
CA GLY A 102 -0.27 23.94 4.67
C GLY A 102 0.51 23.26 5.80
N ALA A 103 1.08 24.07 6.70
CA ALA A 103 1.64 23.55 7.95
C ALA A 103 0.59 22.70 8.67
N SER A 104 0.93 21.45 8.97
CA SER A 104 -0.06 20.44 9.38
C SER A 104 0.60 19.31 10.16
N CYS A 105 -0.24 18.61 10.94
CA CYS A 105 0.08 17.30 11.51
C CYS A 105 -0.71 16.26 10.71
N ILE A 106 0.01 15.34 10.08
CA ILE A 106 -0.52 14.34 9.15
C ILE A 106 -0.33 12.98 9.80
N ARG A 107 -1.43 12.24 9.92
CA ARG A 107 -1.41 10.88 10.45
C ARG A 107 -1.76 9.91 9.33
N ILE A 108 -0.90 8.94 9.09
CA ILE A 108 -1.08 7.88 8.10
C ILE A 108 -1.11 6.56 8.85
N SER A 109 -2.18 5.79 8.64
CA SER A 109 -2.36 4.48 9.26
C SER A 109 -3.29 3.63 8.40
N LEU A 110 -3.15 2.32 8.47
CA LEU A 110 -4.09 1.41 7.82
C LEU A 110 -5.51 1.63 8.38
N ARG A 111 -6.48 1.84 7.49
CA ARG A 111 -7.89 1.98 7.85
C ARG A 111 -8.67 0.69 7.67
N ASN A 112 -8.57 0.11 6.48
CA ASN A 112 -9.29 -1.08 6.08
C ASN A 112 -8.46 -1.90 5.10
N GLN A 113 -8.90 -3.15 4.88
CA GLN A 113 -8.37 -4.03 3.86
C GLN A 113 -9.51 -4.56 3.01
N ALA A 114 -9.29 -4.58 1.70
CA ALA A 114 -10.22 -5.08 0.71
C ALA A 114 -9.55 -6.22 -0.07
N ASN A 115 -10.36 -7.22 -0.45
CA ASN A 115 -9.91 -8.26 -1.35
C ASN A 115 -9.93 -7.70 -2.77
N MET A 116 -8.80 -7.77 -3.46
CA MET A 116 -8.64 -7.32 -4.84
C MET A 116 -8.50 -8.52 -5.77
N VAL A 117 -9.04 -8.40 -6.98
CA VAL A 117 -8.79 -9.41 -8.03
C VAL A 117 -7.37 -9.22 -8.56
N GLN A 118 -6.60 -10.30 -8.59
CA GLN A 118 -5.23 -10.30 -9.09
C GLN A 118 -5.12 -11.25 -10.27
N LYS A 119 -4.58 -10.76 -11.40
CA LYS A 119 -4.22 -11.63 -12.53
C LYS A 119 -3.03 -12.48 -12.11
N THR A 120 -3.24 -13.78 -11.94
CA THR A 120 -2.16 -14.73 -11.68
C THR A 120 -1.28 -14.84 -12.92
N LYS A 121 -0.07 -14.29 -12.88
CA LYS A 121 0.90 -14.49 -13.96
C LYS A 121 1.47 -15.91 -13.85
N ARG A 122 1.00 -16.86 -14.66
CA ARG A 122 1.76 -18.10 -14.88
C ARG A 122 3.07 -17.71 -15.58
N ARG A 123 4.21 -17.73 -14.87
CA ARG A 123 5.53 -17.45 -15.47
C ARG A 123 6.52 -18.56 -15.15
N ASN A 124 7.05 -19.17 -16.21
CA ASN A 124 8.07 -20.22 -16.22
C ASN A 124 9.50 -19.72 -15.88
N SER A 125 9.67 -18.55 -15.27
CA SER A 125 11.01 -18.09 -14.88
C SER A 125 10.94 -16.99 -13.82
N MET A 126 11.68 -17.25 -12.73
CA MET A 126 11.96 -16.43 -11.55
C MET A 126 10.88 -16.41 -10.44
N PRO A 127 11.21 -16.93 -9.24
CA PRO A 127 10.32 -16.83 -8.08
C PRO A 127 10.36 -15.41 -7.53
N VAL A 128 9.21 -14.74 -7.51
CA VAL A 128 8.97 -13.64 -6.58
C VAL A 128 8.66 -14.29 -5.23
N LEU A 129 9.47 -14.01 -4.21
CA LEU A 129 9.50 -14.67 -2.90
C LEU A 129 8.19 -14.64 -2.08
N ASN A 130 7.11 -14.04 -2.57
CA ASN A 130 5.87 -13.83 -1.79
C ASN A 130 4.55 -14.24 -2.45
N ASP A 131 4.54 -14.74 -3.69
CA ASP A 131 3.30 -14.99 -4.45
C ASP A 131 2.84 -16.47 -4.46
N GLN A 132 3.38 -17.33 -3.60
CA GLN A 132 2.96 -18.75 -3.53
C GLN A 132 1.73 -18.98 -2.64
N GLN A 133 0.70 -18.14 -2.75
CA GLN A 133 -0.61 -18.56 -2.26
C GLN A 133 -1.19 -19.58 -3.26
N PRO A 134 -1.52 -20.81 -2.83
CA PRO A 134 -2.17 -21.77 -3.71
C PRO A 134 -3.50 -21.17 -4.19
N ILE A 135 -3.68 -21.12 -5.51
CA ILE A 135 -4.93 -20.65 -6.11
C ILE A 135 -6.05 -21.60 -5.64
N PRO A 136 -7.08 -21.10 -4.94
CA PRO A 136 -8.20 -21.94 -4.51
C PRO A 136 -8.88 -22.57 -5.72
N GLU A 137 -9.30 -23.84 -5.64
CA GLU A 137 -10.02 -24.48 -6.75
C GLU A 137 -11.30 -23.71 -7.14
N ARG A 138 -12.00 -23.17 -6.13
CA ARG A 138 -13.19 -22.33 -6.31
C ARG A 138 -13.14 -21.13 -5.36
N LEU A 139 -13.32 -19.94 -5.91
CA LEU A 139 -13.53 -18.72 -5.14
C LEU A 139 -15.03 -18.54 -4.88
N ARG A 140 -15.40 -18.32 -3.61
CA ARG A 140 -16.77 -18.06 -3.18
C ARG A 140 -16.89 -16.62 -2.72
N ILE A 141 -17.57 -15.79 -3.51
CA ILE A 141 -17.75 -14.36 -3.23
C ILE A 141 -19.18 -14.16 -2.71
N ARG A 142 -19.30 -13.77 -1.44
CA ARG A 142 -20.59 -13.37 -0.87
C ARG A 142 -20.95 -11.98 -1.38
N VAL A 143 -22.14 -11.85 -1.96
CA VAL A 143 -22.67 -10.59 -2.45
C VAL A 143 -23.79 -10.15 -1.51
N SER A 144 -23.69 -8.92 -1.02
CA SER A 144 -24.73 -8.26 -0.25
C SER A 144 -25.07 -6.91 -0.89
N ARG A 145 -26.32 -6.47 -0.76
CA ARG A 145 -26.80 -5.15 -1.17
C ARG A 145 -26.93 -4.26 0.05
N ILE A 146 -26.45 -3.03 -0.03
CA ILE A 146 -26.70 -1.99 0.97
C ILE A 146 -27.54 -0.87 0.34
N GLY A 147 -28.45 -0.28 1.12
CA GLY A 147 -29.18 0.91 0.70
C GLY A 147 -28.28 2.14 0.66
N MET A 148 -28.53 3.08 -0.25
CA MET A 148 -27.73 4.31 -0.34
C MET A 148 -27.78 5.14 0.95
N HIS A 149 -28.96 5.20 1.58
CA HIS A 149 -29.11 5.90 2.87
C HIS A 149 -28.19 5.34 3.95
N ASP A 150 -28.15 4.01 4.12
CA ASP A 150 -27.30 3.36 5.12
C ASP A 150 -25.82 3.49 4.76
N TYR A 151 -25.46 3.40 3.47
CA TYR A 151 -24.10 3.61 3.00
C TYR A 151 -23.59 5.02 3.34
N GLU A 152 -24.40 6.04 3.08
CA GLU A 152 -24.07 7.43 3.39
C GLU A 152 -24.01 7.69 4.90
N ALA A 153 -24.92 7.10 5.70
CA ALA A 153 -24.95 7.30 7.14
C ALA A 153 -23.81 6.58 7.89
N LEU A 154 -23.44 5.38 7.43
CA LEU A 154 -22.43 4.53 8.08
C LEU A 154 -21.02 4.76 7.53
N HIS A 155 -20.91 5.47 6.40
CA HIS A 155 -19.66 5.87 5.75
C HIS A 155 -18.66 4.73 5.55
N TYR A 156 -17.62 4.66 6.37
CA TYR A 156 -16.49 3.74 6.22
C TYR A 156 -16.42 2.69 7.33
N ASP A 157 -17.46 2.59 8.17
CA ASP A 157 -17.54 1.60 9.24
C ASP A 157 -17.91 0.23 8.65
N LYS A 158 -16.88 -0.53 8.27
CA LYS A 158 -17.01 -1.81 7.55
C LYS A 158 -17.93 -2.80 8.24
N GLU A 159 -17.91 -2.87 9.57
CA GLU A 159 -18.74 -3.84 10.30
C GLU A 159 -20.20 -3.39 10.32
N LYS A 160 -20.50 -2.11 10.55
CA LYS A 160 -21.87 -1.61 10.46
C LYS A 160 -22.43 -1.69 9.04
N LEU A 161 -21.62 -1.41 8.03
CA LEU A 161 -22.03 -1.58 6.63
C LEU A 161 -22.40 -3.03 6.31
N LYS A 162 -21.67 -4.01 6.87
CA LYS A 162 -22.02 -5.43 6.72
C LYS A 162 -23.34 -5.76 7.42
N GLU A 163 -23.54 -5.27 8.64
CA GLU A 163 -24.77 -5.50 9.42
C GLU A 163 -26.01 -4.91 8.74
N ALA A 164 -25.89 -3.71 8.16
CA ALA A 164 -26.96 -3.06 7.41
C ALA A 164 -27.20 -3.68 6.01
N SER A 165 -26.27 -4.51 5.53
CA SER A 165 -26.38 -5.11 4.19
C SER A 165 -27.31 -6.32 4.17
N VAL A 166 -28.11 -6.44 3.10
CA VAL A 166 -28.98 -7.57 2.82
C VAL A 166 -28.24 -8.58 1.94
N PRO A 167 -28.07 -9.85 2.36
CA PRO A 167 -27.41 -10.85 1.54
C PRO A 167 -28.21 -11.13 0.26
N LEU A 168 -27.55 -11.06 -0.90
CA LEU A 168 -28.13 -11.39 -2.20
C LEU A 168 -27.82 -12.83 -2.61
N GLY A 169 -26.62 -13.32 -2.28
CA GLY A 169 -26.22 -14.68 -2.63
C GLY A 169 -24.71 -14.89 -2.61
N ILE A 170 -24.28 -15.98 -3.24
CA ILE A 170 -22.87 -16.34 -3.36
C ILE A 170 -22.57 -16.59 -4.85
N ILE A 171 -21.60 -15.86 -5.37
CA ILE A 171 -21.00 -16.13 -6.68
C ILE A 171 -19.89 -17.15 -6.47
N VAL A 172 -19.91 -18.22 -7.25
CA VAL A 172 -18.86 -19.25 -7.26
C VAL A 172 -18.16 -19.22 -8.60
N VAL A 173 -16.86 -18.92 -8.60
CA VAL A 173 -16.03 -18.94 -9.81
C VAL A 173 -14.86 -19.91 -9.61
N PRO A 174 -14.40 -20.61 -10.67
CA PRO A 174 -13.09 -21.26 -10.64
C PRO A 174 -12.01 -20.25 -10.21
N GLY A 175 -11.06 -20.66 -9.36
CA GLY A 175 -10.03 -19.73 -8.90
C GLY A 175 -9.03 -19.30 -9.99
N ASP A 176 -9.01 -20.00 -11.13
CA ASP A 176 -8.21 -19.69 -12.30
C ASP A 176 -9.01 -19.02 -13.44
N SER A 177 -10.20 -18.47 -13.14
CA SER A 177 -11.02 -17.76 -14.11
C SER A 177 -10.29 -16.52 -14.68
N ASP A 178 -10.24 -16.41 -16.01
CA ASP A 178 -9.70 -15.25 -16.71
C ASP A 178 -10.82 -14.26 -17.11
N LEU A 179 -10.54 -12.96 -17.01
CA LEU A 179 -11.45 -11.88 -17.40
C LEU A 179 -11.47 -11.62 -18.92
N GLU A 180 -10.57 -12.23 -19.69
CA GLU A 180 -10.48 -12.03 -21.15
C GLU A 180 -11.59 -12.74 -21.96
N LEU A 181 -12.41 -13.58 -21.32
CA LEU A 181 -13.47 -14.37 -21.99
C LEU A 181 -14.90 -13.85 -21.72
N CYS A 182 -15.06 -12.66 -21.13
CA CYS A 182 -16.36 -12.03 -20.85
C CYS A 182 -16.78 -11.04 -21.94
#